data_AF-A0A0Q5DZF7-F1
#
_entry.id   AF-A0A0Q5DZF7-F1
#
_cell.length_a   1.000
_cell.length_b   1.000
_cell.length_c   1.000
_cell.angle_alpha   90.00
_cell.angle_beta   90.00
_cell.angle_gamma   90.00
#
_symmetry.space_group_name_H-M   'P 1'
#
loop_
_entity.id
_entity.type
_entity.pdbx_description
1 polymer ?
#
loop_
_entity_poly.entity_id
_entity_poly.type
_entity_poly.pdbx_seq_one_letter_code
_entity_poly.pdbx_strand_id
1 'polypeptide(L)'
;MSEDKSPSEISTYSKETPVGRPDRDGRAGVFVPSEMFDSAANAAIRSGSGIVGFGNPDGSLTVYFEANRFDESGLHKWENKARKAYDRMVMAAPTVSKAKIDARCLEQVGIIDGTGIMLKQPDRLTQWLQLCDKLDTAPASPVTLWKKR
;
A
#
# COMPACT_ATOMS: atom_id res chain seq x y z
N MET A 1 3.23 43.31 14.49
CA MET A 1 4.05 42.11 14.23
C MET A 1 3.10 40.93 14.26
N SER A 2 2.39 40.69 13.15
CA SER A 2 1.51 39.53 13.04
C SER A 2 2.36 38.40 12.48
N GLU A 3 2.51 37.33 13.24
CA GLU A 3 3.23 36.12 12.84
C GLU A 3 2.53 35.52 11.61
N ASP A 4 3.22 35.57 10.47
CA ASP A 4 2.90 34.80 9.28
C ASP A 4 3.03 33.32 9.64
N LYS A 5 1.89 32.66 9.90
CA LYS A 5 1.84 31.20 9.93
C LYS A 5 2.13 30.72 8.52
N SER A 6 3.34 30.24 8.31
CA SER A 6 3.74 29.53 7.09
C SER A 6 2.67 28.48 6.77
N PRO A 7 2.18 28.39 5.52
CA PRO A 7 1.27 27.33 5.15
C PRO A 7 2.03 26.02 5.37
N SER A 8 1.68 25.29 6.43
CA SER A 8 2.11 23.91 6.62
C SER A 8 1.78 23.19 5.32
N GLU A 9 2.79 22.78 4.56
CA GLU A 9 2.63 22.01 3.34
C GLU A 9 1.76 20.79 3.69
N ILE A 10 0.48 20.87 3.35
CA ILE A 10 -0.46 19.77 3.55
C ILE A 10 -0.01 18.73 2.53
N SER A 11 0.82 17.80 2.99
CA SER A 11 1.25 16.67 2.17
C SER A 11 0.06 15.74 2.02
N THR A 12 -0.75 16.03 1.01
CA THR A 12 -1.82 15.14 0.57
C THR A 12 -1.24 13.99 -0.23
N TYR A 13 -1.76 12.79 0.04
CA TYR A 13 -1.62 11.64 -0.83
C TYR A 13 -2.09 11.97 -2.27
N SER A 14 -1.62 11.19 -3.25
CA SER A 14 -1.95 11.40 -4.67
C SER A 14 -3.47 11.52 -4.89
N LYS A 15 -3.86 12.37 -5.86
CA LYS A 15 -5.28 12.60 -6.25
C LYS A 15 -6.02 11.31 -6.63
N GLU A 16 -5.28 10.26 -6.96
CA GLU A 16 -5.83 8.96 -7.33
C GLU A 16 -6.06 8.01 -6.17
N THR A 17 -5.54 8.34 -4.98
CA THR A 17 -5.81 7.59 -3.76
C THR A 17 -7.24 7.90 -3.31
N PRO A 18 -8.12 6.89 -3.23
CA PRO A 18 -9.50 7.09 -2.78
C PRO A 18 -9.53 7.58 -1.33
N VAL A 19 -10.47 8.47 -1.01
CA VAL A 19 -10.68 8.99 0.35
C VAL A 19 -11.75 8.14 1.04
N GLY A 20 -11.44 7.68 2.25
CA GLY A 20 -12.30 6.80 3.02
C GLY A 20 -12.08 5.32 2.67
N ARG A 21 -12.46 4.45 3.61
CA ARG A 21 -12.30 3.01 3.43
C ARG A 21 -13.20 2.53 2.27
N PRO A 22 -12.66 1.80 1.29
CA PRO A 22 -13.48 1.23 0.24
C PRO A 22 -14.41 0.15 0.79
N ASP A 23 -15.61 0.10 0.22
CA ASP A 23 -16.50 -1.06 0.34
C ASP A 23 -15.97 -2.23 -0.49
N ARG A 24 -16.69 -3.35 -0.45
CA ARG A 24 -16.38 -4.52 -1.27
C ARG A 24 -16.31 -4.13 -2.74
N ASP A 25 -15.24 -4.57 -3.40
CA ASP A 25 -14.89 -4.24 -4.80
C ASP A 25 -14.53 -2.77 -5.07
N GLY A 26 -14.52 -1.93 -4.02
CA GLY A 26 -14.10 -0.53 -4.09
C GLY A 26 -12.60 -0.36 -4.33
N ARG A 27 -12.21 0.79 -4.85
CA ARG A 27 -10.81 1.07 -5.20
C ARG A 27 -9.99 1.40 -3.95
N ALA A 28 -8.71 1.02 -3.98
CA ALA A 28 -7.69 1.49 -3.05
C ALA A 28 -6.37 1.80 -3.77
N GLY A 29 -5.52 2.58 -3.11
CA GLY A 29 -4.15 2.81 -3.56
C GLY A 29 -3.25 1.62 -3.23
N VAL A 30 -2.27 1.36 -4.09
CA VAL A 30 -1.15 0.45 -3.86
C VAL A 30 0.10 1.29 -3.63
N PHE A 31 0.84 0.97 -2.57
CA PHE A 31 1.94 1.81 -2.10
C PHE A 31 3.25 1.05 -1.94
N VAL A 32 4.35 1.80 -1.97
CA VAL A 32 5.67 1.38 -1.49
C VAL A 32 6.20 2.41 -0.49
N PRO A 33 7.11 2.04 0.43
CA PRO A 33 7.80 2.99 1.28
C PRO A 33 8.57 4.03 0.45
N SER A 34 8.43 5.30 0.83
CA SER A 34 9.29 6.36 0.30
C SER A 34 10.61 6.43 1.08
N GLU A 35 11.53 7.28 0.64
CA GLU A 35 12.81 7.54 1.33
C GLU A 35 12.60 8.13 2.75
N MET A 36 11.45 8.79 2.98
CA MET A 36 11.08 9.37 4.28
C MET A 36 10.50 8.33 5.24
N PHE A 37 10.30 7.08 4.80
CA PHE A 37 9.77 6.03 5.64
C PHE A 37 10.84 5.55 6.63
N ASP A 38 10.57 5.71 7.94
CA ASP A 38 11.43 5.10 8.95
C ASP A 38 11.26 3.58 8.96
N SER A 39 12.26 2.90 8.40
CA SER A 39 12.30 1.45 8.32
C SER A 39 12.38 0.75 9.69
N ALA A 40 12.79 1.44 10.76
CA ALA A 40 12.79 0.91 12.12
C ALA A 40 11.38 0.94 12.76
N ALA A 41 10.51 1.84 12.31
CA ALA A 41 9.17 1.99 12.87
C ALA A 41 8.24 0.81 12.54
N ASN A 42 8.44 0.12 11.41
CA ASN A 42 7.61 -1.03 11.04
C ASN A 42 8.34 -2.06 10.17
N ALA A 43 8.91 -3.07 10.83
CA ALA A 43 9.67 -4.14 10.17
C ALA A 43 8.85 -4.97 9.16
N ALA A 44 7.54 -5.12 9.38
CA ALA A 44 6.68 -5.87 8.46
C ALA A 44 6.49 -5.13 7.14
N ILE A 45 6.34 -3.80 7.17
CA ILE A 45 6.29 -2.99 5.96
C ILE A 45 7.57 -3.16 5.16
N ARG A 46 8.74 -3.10 5.82
CA ARG A 46 10.07 -3.27 5.20
C ARG A 46 10.29 -4.63 4.52
N SER A 47 9.50 -5.65 4.80
CA SER A 47 9.76 -7.03 4.37
C SER A 47 9.18 -7.40 2.99
N GLY A 48 9.18 -6.46 2.03
CA GLY A 48 8.57 -6.67 0.70
C GLY A 48 7.07 -7.00 0.78
N SER A 49 6.36 -6.29 1.65
CA SER A 49 4.94 -6.52 1.92
C SER A 49 4.04 -6.05 0.76
N GLY A 50 2.82 -6.58 0.67
CA GLY A 50 1.79 -5.94 -0.15
C GLY A 50 1.13 -4.84 0.65
N ILE A 51 1.26 -3.57 0.24
CA ILE A 51 0.72 -2.41 0.97
C ILE A 51 -0.40 -1.78 0.15
N VAL A 52 -1.58 -1.68 0.76
CA VAL A 52 -2.76 -1.07 0.16
C VAL A 52 -3.42 -0.12 1.14
N GLY A 53 -4.10 0.90 0.66
CA GLY A 53 -4.72 1.86 1.58
C GLY A 53 -5.57 2.92 0.93
N PHE A 54 -6.06 3.81 1.78
CA PHE A 54 -6.91 4.93 1.41
C PHE A 54 -6.52 6.18 2.19
N GLY A 55 -6.92 7.31 1.64
CA GLY A 55 -6.73 8.62 2.22
C GLY A 55 -7.71 8.91 3.35
N ASN A 56 -7.23 9.56 4.39
CA ASN A 56 -8.06 10.09 5.47
C ASN A 56 -8.35 11.59 5.23
N PRO A 57 -9.46 12.13 5.79
CA PRO A 57 -9.76 13.56 5.68
C PRO A 57 -8.71 14.49 6.29
N ASP A 58 -7.89 13.98 7.21
CA ASP A 58 -6.79 14.71 7.86
C ASP A 58 -5.48 14.71 7.05
N GLY A 59 -5.49 14.19 5.81
CA GLY A 59 -4.33 14.13 4.93
C GLY A 59 -3.42 12.91 5.13
N SER A 60 -3.62 12.12 6.18
CA SER A 60 -2.86 10.87 6.39
C SER A 60 -3.39 9.71 5.55
N LEU A 61 -2.62 8.63 5.48
CA LEU A 61 -3.02 7.36 4.87
C LEU A 61 -3.38 6.34 5.94
N THR A 62 -4.48 5.63 5.75
CA THR A 62 -4.73 4.36 6.43
C THR A 62 -4.32 3.23 5.51
N VAL A 63 -3.31 2.46 5.92
CA VAL A 63 -2.79 1.33 5.14
C VAL A 63 -3.00 -0.01 5.83
N TYR A 64 -3.19 -1.03 5.02
CA TYR A 64 -3.18 -2.44 5.37
C TYR A 64 -2.02 -3.08 4.64
N PHE A 65 -1.31 -3.99 5.32
CA PHE A 65 -0.13 -4.63 4.75
C PHE A 65 -0.05 -6.12 5.10
N GLU A 66 0.55 -6.90 4.21
CA GLU A 66 0.82 -8.33 4.42
C GLU A 66 2.26 -8.65 4.00
N ALA A 67 3.05 -9.17 4.95
CA ALA A 67 4.46 -9.50 4.75
C ALA A 67 4.70 -11.01 4.61
N ASN A 68 3.65 -11.82 4.72
CA ASN A 68 3.70 -13.27 4.88
C ASN A 68 4.50 -13.72 6.11
N ARG A 69 4.25 -13.08 7.27
CA ARG A 69 5.00 -13.34 8.52
C ARG A 69 4.92 -14.80 8.98
N PHE A 70 3.84 -15.50 8.65
CA PHE A 70 3.59 -16.88 9.05
C PHE A 70 3.94 -17.91 7.96
N ASP A 71 4.62 -17.47 6.90
CA ASP A 71 5.05 -18.33 5.78
C ASP A 71 3.92 -19.17 5.19
N GLU A 72 2.78 -18.53 4.93
CA GLU A 72 1.65 -19.15 4.25
C GLU A 72 2.01 -19.40 2.78
N SER A 73 1.87 -20.64 2.32
CA SER A 73 2.26 -21.09 0.97
C SER A 73 1.58 -20.32 -0.16
N GLY A 74 0.39 -19.77 0.08
CA GLY A 74 -0.34 -18.95 -0.89
C GLY A 74 0.21 -17.53 -1.09
N LEU A 75 1.15 -17.07 -0.25
CA LEU A 75 1.56 -15.66 -0.17
C LEU A 75 3.00 -15.39 -0.58
N HIS A 76 3.65 -16.32 -1.28
CA HIS A 76 5.01 -16.09 -1.79
C HIS A 76 5.05 -15.06 -2.93
N LYS A 77 3.97 -14.90 -3.70
CA LYS A 77 3.85 -13.85 -4.71
C LYS A 77 3.36 -12.53 -4.11
N TRP A 78 3.98 -11.42 -4.53
CA TRP A 78 3.68 -10.10 -3.98
C TRP A 78 2.22 -9.70 -4.21
N GLU A 79 1.67 -9.99 -5.40
CA GLU A 79 0.27 -9.71 -5.72
C GLU A 79 -0.70 -10.42 -4.78
N ASN A 80 -0.36 -11.61 -4.28
CA ASN A 80 -1.19 -12.35 -3.33
C ASN A 80 -1.17 -11.70 -1.94
N LYS A 81 -0.03 -11.15 -1.53
CA LYS A 81 0.08 -10.35 -0.30
C LYS A 81 -0.77 -9.09 -0.39
N ALA A 82 -0.64 -8.34 -1.49
CA ALA A 82 -1.43 -7.13 -1.75
C ALA A 82 -2.94 -7.45 -1.79
N ARG A 83 -3.32 -8.55 -2.45
CA ARG A 83 -4.69 -9.05 -2.47
C ARG A 83 -5.22 -9.35 -1.07
N LYS A 84 -4.47 -10.07 -0.24
CA LYS A 84 -4.87 -10.40 1.13
C LYS A 84 -5.02 -9.15 2.00
N ALA A 85 -4.11 -8.18 1.88
CA ALA A 85 -4.22 -6.90 2.56
C ALA A 85 -5.49 -6.13 2.13
N TYR A 86 -5.81 -6.16 0.83
CA TYR A 86 -7.00 -5.53 0.27
C TYR A 86 -8.30 -6.19 0.75
N ASP A 87 -8.39 -7.53 0.69
CA ASP A 87 -9.57 -8.27 1.16
C ASP A 87 -9.84 -7.96 2.65
N ARG A 88 -8.78 -7.88 3.46
CA ARG A 88 -8.88 -7.51 4.88
C ARG A 88 -9.38 -6.08 5.09
N MET A 89 -8.92 -5.15 4.26
CA MET A 89 -9.32 -3.75 4.32
C MET A 89 -10.81 -3.57 3.99
N VAL A 90 -11.29 -4.14 2.88
CA VAL A 90 -12.71 -4.01 2.48
C VAL A 90 -13.64 -4.75 3.44
N MET A 91 -13.19 -5.83 4.05
CA MET A 91 -13.95 -6.58 5.07
C MET A 91 -13.85 -6.00 6.48
N ALA A 92 -13.12 -4.90 6.69
CA ALA A 92 -12.94 -4.28 8.00
C ALA A 92 -12.39 -5.23 9.08
N ALA A 93 -11.51 -6.16 8.71
CA ALA A 93 -11.08 -7.22 9.62
C ALA A 93 -10.32 -6.66 10.85
N PRO A 94 -10.63 -7.12 12.08
CA PRO A 94 -10.14 -6.49 13.31
C PRO A 94 -8.67 -6.79 13.68
N THR A 95 -8.09 -7.89 13.20
CA THR A 95 -6.77 -8.40 13.64
C THR A 95 -5.69 -8.27 12.58
N VAL A 96 -5.70 -7.18 11.84
CA VAL A 96 -4.87 -7.05 10.64
C VAL A 96 -3.77 -6.03 10.84
N SER A 97 -2.63 -6.34 10.25
CA SER A 97 -1.53 -5.42 10.05
C SER A 97 -2.02 -4.15 9.35
N LYS A 98 -2.31 -3.13 10.17
CA LYS A 98 -2.89 -1.85 9.78
C LYS A 98 -2.10 -0.74 10.46
N ALA A 99 -1.85 0.36 9.74
CA ALA A 99 -1.19 1.53 10.28
C ALA A 99 -1.83 2.81 9.73
N LYS A 100 -1.75 3.88 10.52
CA LYS A 100 -1.98 5.25 10.06
C LYS A 100 -0.61 5.88 9.82
N ILE A 101 -0.36 6.38 8.62
CA ILE A 101 0.97 6.82 8.18
C ILE A 101 0.85 8.19 7.51
N ASP A 102 1.85 9.04 7.68
CA ASP A 102 1.98 10.28 6.92
C ASP A 102 2.08 9.97 5.41
N ALA A 103 1.30 10.68 4.59
CA ALA A 103 1.29 10.43 3.16
C ALA A 103 2.67 10.58 2.50
N ARG A 104 3.59 11.38 3.06
CA ARG A 104 4.97 11.54 2.55
C ARG A 104 5.82 10.30 2.70
N CYS A 105 5.49 9.43 3.66
CA CYS A 105 6.27 8.22 3.93
C CYS A 105 5.94 7.09 2.95
N LEU A 106 4.98 7.27 2.04
CA LEU A 106 4.58 6.26 1.07
C LEU A 106 4.43 6.86 -0.32
N GLU A 107 4.89 6.14 -1.34
CA GLU A 107 4.69 6.48 -2.75
C GLU A 107 3.60 5.59 -3.34
N GLN A 108 2.59 6.18 -3.98
CA GLN A 108 1.55 5.41 -4.66
C GLN A 108 2.09 4.90 -6.00
N VAL A 109 2.16 3.58 -6.16
CA VAL A 109 2.66 2.93 -7.38
C VAL A 109 1.55 2.33 -8.25
N GLY A 110 0.31 2.33 -7.76
CA GLY A 110 -0.82 1.79 -8.49
C GLY A 110 -2.15 1.86 -7.75
N ILE A 111 -3.10 1.09 -8.27
CA ILE A 111 -4.43 0.91 -7.68
C ILE A 111 -4.79 -0.58 -7.62
N ILE A 112 -5.67 -0.93 -6.70
CA ILE A 112 -6.24 -2.26 -6.53
C ILE A 112 -7.75 -2.13 -6.33
N ASP A 113 -8.51 -3.08 -6.86
CA ASP A 113 -9.97 -3.18 -6.68
C ASP A 113 -10.46 -4.63 -6.78
N GLY A 114 -11.79 -4.81 -6.87
CA GLY A 114 -12.42 -6.13 -7.02
C GLY A 114 -12.06 -6.89 -8.30
N THR A 115 -11.37 -6.28 -9.26
CA THR A 115 -10.99 -6.87 -10.56
C THR A 115 -9.52 -7.24 -10.65
N GLY A 116 -8.63 -6.44 -10.04
CA GLY A 116 -7.20 -6.65 -10.17
C GLY A 116 -6.32 -5.62 -9.46
N ILE A 117 -5.03 -5.69 -9.76
CA ILE A 117 -4.05 -4.64 -9.53
C ILE A 117 -3.66 -4.02 -10.86
N MET A 118 -3.57 -2.69 -10.88
CA MET A 118 -2.99 -1.92 -11.96
C MET A 118 -1.83 -1.07 -11.41
N LEU A 119 -0.61 -1.46 -11.74
CA LEU A 119 0.61 -0.72 -11.42
C LEU A 119 0.83 0.37 -12.46
N LYS A 120 0.97 1.61 -11.99
CA LYS A 120 1.36 2.77 -12.80
C LYS A 120 2.85 2.98 -12.81
N GLN A 121 3.53 2.55 -11.75
CA GLN A 121 4.98 2.65 -11.58
C GLN A 121 5.56 1.28 -11.21
N PRO A 122 5.54 0.30 -12.12
CA PRO A 122 6.06 -1.05 -11.86
C PRO A 122 7.56 -1.06 -11.51
N ASP A 123 8.33 -0.10 -12.04
CA ASP A 123 9.76 0.02 -11.77
C ASP A 123 10.03 0.39 -10.30
N ARG A 124 9.20 1.26 -9.70
CA ARG A 124 9.30 1.61 -8.28
C ARG A 124 9.02 0.42 -7.37
N LEU A 125 8.01 -0.38 -7.71
CA LEU A 125 7.75 -1.63 -7.00
C LEU A 125 8.93 -2.59 -7.12
N THR A 126 9.46 -2.78 -8.33
CA THR A 126 10.60 -3.66 -8.61
C THR A 126 11.83 -3.24 -7.81
N GLN A 127 12.16 -1.94 -7.84
CA GLN A 127 13.28 -1.36 -7.09
C GLN A 127 13.12 -1.63 -5.59
N TRP A 128 11.92 -1.41 -5.05
CA TRP A 128 11.67 -1.66 -3.64
C TRP A 128 11.78 -3.14 -3.27
N LEU A 129 11.22 -4.04 -4.08
CA LEU A 129 11.35 -5.49 -3.86
C LEU A 129 12.81 -5.96 -3.94
N GLN A 130 13.61 -5.36 -4.81
CA GLN A 130 15.05 -5.63 -4.89
C GLN A 130 15.78 -5.19 -3.61
N LEU A 131 15.47 -4.01 -3.07
CA LEU A 131 16.01 -3.55 -1.78
C LEU A 131 15.63 -4.47 -0.61
N CYS A 132 14.51 -5.18 -0.74
CA CYS A 132 14.03 -6.13 0.26
C CYS A 132 14.56 -7.55 0.07
N ASP A 133 15.38 -7.81 -0.97
CA ASP A 133 15.77 -9.17 -1.39
C ASP A 133 14.55 -10.08 -1.66
N LYS A 134 13.56 -9.54 -2.37
CA LYS A 134 12.27 -10.19 -2.70
C LYS A 134 11.88 -10.02 -4.17
N LEU A 135 12.86 -9.78 -5.05
CA LEU A 135 12.62 -9.57 -6.48
C LEU A 135 11.95 -10.76 -7.16
N ASP A 136 12.21 -11.98 -6.67
CA ASP A 136 11.58 -13.24 -7.10
C ASP A 136 10.05 -13.29 -6.88
N THR A 137 9.55 -12.45 -5.96
CA THR A 137 8.13 -12.32 -5.63
C THR A 137 7.40 -11.32 -6.50
N ALA A 138 8.10 -10.54 -7.33
CA ALA A 138 7.53 -9.48 -8.15
C ALA A 138 6.44 -10.00 -9.11
N PRO A 139 5.42 -9.18 -9.39
CA PRO A 139 4.38 -9.54 -10.35
C PRO A 139 4.98 -9.64 -11.76
N ALA A 140 4.51 -10.61 -12.54
CA ALA A 140 5.00 -10.85 -13.90
C ALA A 140 4.58 -9.76 -14.92
N SER A 141 3.57 -8.94 -14.58
CA SER A 141 3.02 -7.90 -15.43
C SER A 141 2.53 -6.71 -14.60
N PRO A 142 2.55 -5.47 -15.13
CA PRO A 142 1.97 -4.29 -14.47
C PRO A 142 0.47 -4.43 -14.19
N VAL A 143 -0.23 -5.31 -14.90
CA VAL A 143 -1.65 -5.61 -14.68
C VAL A 143 -1.78 -7.05 -14.18
N THR A 144 -2.37 -7.21 -13.00
CA THR A 144 -2.74 -8.51 -12.44
C THR A 144 -4.25 -8.60 -12.35
N LEU A 145 -4.85 -9.54 -13.05
CA LEU A 145 -6.29 -9.79 -12.97
C LEU A 145 -6.57 -10.93 -11.99
N TRP A 146 -7.61 -10.79 -11.18
CA TRP A 146 -8.07 -11.88 -10.35
C TRP A 146 -8.70 -12.96 -11.22
N LYS A 147 -8.32 -14.22 -10.98
CA LYS A 147 -9.02 -15.35 -11.61
C LYS A 147 -10.48 -15.28 -11.17
N LYS A 148 -11.41 -15.16 -12.13
CA LYS A 148 -12.83 -15.37 -11.86
C LYS A 148 -12.97 -16.77 -11.28
N ARG A 149 -13.57 -16.85 -10.10
CA ARG A 149 -13.93 -18.13 -9.48
C ARG A 149 -15.02 -18.81 -10.29
#